data_AF-A0A1G7I0Q4-F1
#
_entry.id   AF-A0A1G7I0Q4-F1
#
_cell.length_a   1.000
_cell.length_b   1.000
_cell.length_c   1.000
_cell.angle_alpha   90.00
_cell.angle_beta   90.00
_cell.angle_gamma   90.00
#
_symmetry.space_group_name_H-M   'P 1'
#
loop_
_entity.id
_entity.type
_entity.pdbx_description
1 polymer ?
#
loop_
_entity_poly.entity_id
_entity_poly.type
_entity_poly.pdbx_seq_one_letter_code
_entity_poly.pdbx_strand_id
1 'polypeptide(L)' 'MARYHFVCHDCEAEAIVADRESAAGRRDDHVARTGHEASFAAFVAAEGA' A
#
# COMPACT_ATOMS: atom_id res chain seq x y z
N MET A 1 16.66 0.38 1.93
CA MET A 1 15.53 -0.57 2.01
C MET A 1 14.34 0.09 1.32
N ALA A 2 13.79 -0.53 0.27
CA ALA A 2 12.65 0.05 -0.46
C ALA A 2 11.37 -0.17 0.36
N ARG A 3 10.66 0.90 0.71
CA ARG A 3 9.34 0.81 1.35
C ARG A 3 8.26 0.77 0.28
N TYR A 4 7.07 0.30 0.60
CA TYR A 4 5.92 0.29 -0.29
C TYR A 4 4.74 0.98 0.38
N HIS A 5 4.05 1.82 -0.36
CA HIS A 5 2.85 2.50 0.10
C HIS A 5 1.62 1.80 -0.47
N PHE A 6 0.80 1.25 0.40
CA PHE A 6 -0.53 0.74 0.13
C PHE A 6 -1.55 1.88 0.31
N VAL A 7 -2.49 2.01 -0.63
CA VAL A 7 -3.59 2.98 -0.56
C VAL A 7 -4.89 2.33 -1.05
N CYS A 8 -5.98 2.60 -0.35
CA CYS A 8 -7.34 2.35 -0.81
C CYS A 8 -7.89 3.62 -1.49
N HIS A 9 -8.63 3.46 -2.58
CA HIS A 9 -9.23 4.57 -3.32
C HIS A 9 -10.66 4.89 -2.89
N ASP A 10 -11.34 3.96 -2.21
CA ASP A 10 -12.70 4.14 -1.71
C ASP A 10 -12.77 4.57 -0.23
N CYS A 11 -11.68 4.43 0.53
CA CYS A 11 -11.66 4.78 1.95
C CYS A 11 -10.29 5.26 2.41
N GLU A 12 -10.22 5.80 3.63
CA GLU A 12 -9.01 6.36 4.26
C GLU A 12 -7.94 5.32 4.64
N ALA A 13 -8.04 4.08 4.18
CA ALA A 13 -7.08 3.04 4.49
C ALA A 13 -5.79 3.22 3.68
N GLU A 14 -4.71 3.56 4.37
CA GLU A 14 -3.36 3.64 3.81
C GLU A 14 -2.31 3.09 4.79
N ALA A 15 -1.19 2.58 4.26
CA ALA A 15 -0.09 2.08 5.08
C ALA A 15 1.24 2.02 4.31
N ILE A 16 2.33 2.41 4.99
CA ILE A 16 3.69 2.17 4.50
C ILE A 16 4.23 0.88 5.12
N VAL A 17 4.65 -0.05 4.28
CA VAL A 17 5.21 -1.36 4.68
C VAL A 17 6.62 -1.55 4.13
N ALA A 18 7.36 -2.48 4.73
CA ALA A 18 8.79 -2.66 4.50
C ALA A 18 9.12 -3.37 3.17
N ASP A 19 8.17 -4.08 2.59
CA ASP A 19 8.40 -4.96 1.44
C ASP A 19 7.14 -5.08 0.56
N ARG A 20 7.36 -5.53 -0.68
CA ARG A 20 6.33 -5.63 -1.70
C ARG A 20 5.28 -6.69 -1.35
N GLU A 21 5.71 -7.81 -0.78
CA GLU A 21 4.83 -8.94 -0.44
C GLU A 21 3.83 -8.53 0.64
N SER A 22 4.28 -7.82 1.67
CA SER A 22 3.40 -7.24 2.69
C SER A 22 2.41 -6.23 2.09
N ALA A 23 2.82 -5.41 1.11
CA ALA A 23 1.95 -4.44 0.46
C ALA A 23 0.87 -5.13 -0.39
N ALA A 24 1.26 -6.16 -1.14
CA ALA A 24 0.35 -6.98 -1.93
C ALA A 24 -0.64 -7.73 -1.03
N GLY A 25 -0.16 -8.37 0.04
CA GLY A 25 -1.03 -9.06 0.99
C GLY A 25 -2.05 -8.13 1.66
N ARG A 26 -1.64 -6.90 1.99
CA ARG A 26 -2.55 -5.90 2.57
C ARG A 26 -3.59 -5.41 1.58
N ARG A 27 -3.20 -5.22 0.31
CA ARG A 27 -4.14 -4.94 -0.78
C ARG A 27 -5.16 -6.06 -0.93
N ASP A 28 -4.68 -7.29 -1.05
CA ASP A 28 -5.56 -8.44 -1.32
C ASP A 28 -6.49 -8.73 -0.14
N ASP A 29 -6.03 -8.61 1.12
CA ASP A 29 -6.88 -8.68 2.32
C ASP A 29 -7.95 -7.59 2.31
N HIS A 30 -7.55 -6.35 2.02
CA HIS A 30 -8.47 -5.21 2.02
C HIS A 30 -9.55 -5.36 0.95
N VAL A 31 -9.16 -5.70 -0.29
CA VAL A 31 -10.08 -5.97 -1.41
C VAL A 31 -11.02 -7.13 -1.07
N ALA A 32 -10.50 -8.23 -0.50
CA ALA A 32 -11.32 -9.39 -0.15
C ALA A 32 -12.36 -9.09 0.94
N ARG A 33 -12.04 -8.20 1.89
CA ARG A 33 -12.92 -7.88 3.02
C ARG A 33 -13.93 -6.77 2.72
N THR A 34 -13.58 -5.84 1.85
CA THR A 34 -14.37 -4.61 1.62
C THR A 34 -14.94 -4.52 0.21
N GLY A 35 -14.32 -5.19 -0.77
CA GLY A 35 -14.62 -5.02 -2.19
C GLY A 35 -14.14 -3.70 -2.78
N HIS A 36 -13.33 -2.92 -2.05
CA HIS A 36 -12.83 -1.62 -2.50
C HIS A 36 -11.71 -1.72 -3.53
N GLU A 37 -11.53 -0.66 -4.32
CA GLU A 37 -10.36 -0.55 -5.18
C GLU A 37 -9.14 -0.12 -4.34
N ALA A 38 -8.06 -0.91 -4.40
CA ALA A 38 -6.84 -0.62 -3.68
C ALA A 38 -5.59 -0.94 -4.51
N SER A 39 -4.55 -0.13 -4.34
CA SER A 39 -3.30 -0.21 -5.08
C SER A 39 -2.10 -0.07 -4.14
N PHE A 40 -0.91 -0.44 -4.62
CA PHE A 40 0.33 -0.15 -3.91
C PHE A 40 1.46 0.24 -4.87
N ALA A 41 2.37 1.07 -4.40
CA ALA A 41 3.53 1.53 -5.17
C ALA A 41 4.79 1.52 -4.31
N ALA A 42 5.96 1.44 -4.97
CA ALA A 42 7.23 1.61 -4.28
C ALA A 42 7.30 3.04 -3.71
N PHE A 43 7.43 3.14 -2.39
CA PHE A 43 7.64 4.37 -1.67
C PHE A 43 9.13 4.64 -1.59
N VAL A 44 9.62 5.45 -2.53
CA VAL A 44 10.92 6.09 -2.40
C VAL A 44 10.67 7.36 -1.63
N ALA A 45 11.05 7.39 -0.34
CA ALA A 45 11.12 8.65 0.37
C ALA A 45 12.08 9.54 -0.43
N ALA A 46 11.58 10.64 -1.01
CA ALA A 46 12.46 11.62 -1.62
C ALA A 46 13.45 12.06 -0.54
N GLU A 47 14.70 11.60 -0.62
CA GLU A 47 15.77 12.21 0.14
C GLU A 47 15.80 13.67 -0.33
N GLY A 48 15.51 14.58 0.60
CA GLY A 48 15.19 15.97 0.31
C GLY A 48 16.22 16.64 -0.59
N ALA A 49 15.70 17.42 -1.54
CA ALA A 49 16.47 18.45 -2.24
C ALA A 49 16.79 19.62 -1.29
#